data_AF-A0A1G3TS69-F1
#
_entry.id   AF-A0A1G3TS69-F1
#
_cell.length_a   1.000
_cell.length_b   1.000
_cell.length_c   1.000
_cell.angle_alpha   90.00
_cell.angle_beta   90.00
_cell.angle_gamma   90.00
#
_symmetry.space_group_name_H-M   'P 1'
#
loop_
_entity.id
_entity.type
_entity.pdbx_description
1 polymer ?
#
loop_
_entity_poly.entity_id
_entity_poly.type
_entity_poly.pdbx_seq_one_letter_code
_entity_poly.pdbx_strand_id
1 'polypeptide(L)'
;MQRSISNKNALKPYIYASVFIIYTALSGIYLFLPPLLAILFILFSKALKKENAVSLLLVSFCLLIFEAQNGYVLFSTIIYFAFIYKYVIPKLNQNFSCNVCTKMAMVIFVYIGFFIFHLLLSNIFLFPLPNINYYIIYYIVIEFFIVSIL
;
A
#
# COMPACT_ATOMS: atom_id res chain seq x y z
N MET A 1 25.52 -12.31 27.13
CA MET A 1 24.49 -11.53 26.39
C MET A 1 25.18 -10.34 25.73
N GLN A 2 25.66 -10.49 24.49
CA GLN A 2 26.28 -9.39 23.73
C GLN A 2 25.22 -8.75 22.83
N ARG A 3 24.96 -7.46 23.07
CA ARG A 3 24.11 -6.57 22.27
C ARG A 3 24.86 -6.24 20.97
N SER A 4 24.56 -6.94 19.87
CA SER A 4 25.00 -6.52 18.54
C SER A 4 24.15 -5.33 18.08
N ILE A 5 24.62 -4.12 18.41
CA ILE A 5 23.95 -2.83 18.16
C ILE A 5 23.89 -2.45 16.66
N SER A 6 24.39 -3.30 15.76
CA SER A 6 24.36 -3.04 14.31
C SER A 6 23.67 -4.18 13.56
N ASN A 7 22.37 -4.33 13.77
CA ASN A 7 21.54 -5.08 12.84
C ASN A 7 21.40 -4.25 11.56
N LYS A 8 22.29 -4.45 10.58
CA LYS A 8 22.28 -3.76 9.27
C LYS A 8 20.92 -3.83 8.55
N ASN A 9 20.05 -4.76 8.93
CA ASN A 9 18.69 -4.86 8.40
C ASN A 9 17.69 -3.85 8.98
N ALA A 10 17.98 -3.21 10.12
CA ALA A 10 17.11 -2.20 10.73
C ALA A 10 17.10 -0.86 9.97
N LEU A 11 18.17 -0.56 9.21
CA LEU A 11 18.27 0.67 8.41
C LEU A 11 17.44 0.64 7.11
N LYS A 12 17.23 -0.54 6.53
CA LYS A 12 16.47 -0.71 5.28
C LYS A 12 15.09 -0.05 5.30
N PRO A 13 14.21 -0.26 6.31
CA PRO A 13 12.89 0.36 6.33
C PRO A 13 12.92 1.90 6.40
N TYR A 14 13.92 2.50 7.07
CA TYR A 14 14.07 3.95 7.10
C TYR A 14 14.42 4.53 5.73
N ILE A 15 15.31 3.86 4.98
CA ILE A 15 15.67 4.27 3.62
C ILE A 15 14.46 4.17 2.69
N TYR A 16 13.68 3.08 2.79
CA TYR A 16 12.44 2.96 2.00
C TYR A 16 11.43 4.06 2.33
N ALA A 17 11.25 4.39 3.61
CA ALA A 17 10.36 5.46 4.03
C ALA A 17 10.82 6.83 3.50
N SER A 18 12.12 7.16 3.60
CA SER A 18 12.64 8.44 3.08
C SER A 18 12.48 8.56 1.56
N VAL A 19 12.76 7.48 0.82
CA VAL A 19 12.54 7.46 -0.64
C VAL A 19 11.06 7.61 -0.97
N PHE A 20 10.17 6.98 -0.21
CA PHE A 20 8.73 7.08 -0.39
C PHE A 20 8.21 8.50 -0.15
N ILE A 21 8.73 9.22 0.87
CA ILE A 21 8.34 10.61 1.14
C ILE A 21 8.74 11.53 -0.03
N ILE A 22 9.96 11.37 -0.54
CA ILE A 22 10.42 12.14 -1.72
C ILE A 22 9.56 11.79 -2.94
N TYR A 23 9.26 10.51 -3.13
CA TYR A 23 8.46 10.03 -4.24
C TYR A 23 7.03 10.54 -4.20
N THR A 24 6.38 10.52 -3.04
CA THR A 24 5.00 11.03 -2.86
C THR A 24 4.94 12.52 -3.13
N ALA A 25 5.91 13.30 -2.65
CA ALA A 25 6.04 14.71 -2.99
C ALA A 25 6.13 14.94 -4.51
N LEU A 26 6.91 14.12 -5.24
CA LEU A 26 6.98 14.19 -6.71
C LEU A 26 5.68 13.75 -7.39
N SER A 27 5.02 12.70 -6.89
CA SER A 27 3.75 12.18 -7.42
C SER A 27 2.61 13.21 -7.32
N GLY A 28 2.64 14.09 -6.31
CA GLY A 28 1.71 15.21 -6.21
C GLY A 28 1.82 16.23 -7.34
N ILE A 29 3.01 16.35 -7.95
CA ILE A 29 3.29 17.29 -9.04
C ILE A 29 3.12 16.60 -10.40
N TYR A 30 3.54 15.34 -10.49
CA TYR A 30 3.52 14.55 -11.72
C TYR A 30 2.42 13.48 -11.66
N LEU A 31 1.30 13.73 -12.36
CA LEU A 31 0.19 12.80 -12.50
C LEU A 31 0.57 11.44 -13.12
N PHE A 32 1.74 11.32 -13.73
CA PHE A 32 2.20 10.08 -14.34
C PHE A 32 2.74 9.07 -13.31
N LEU A 33 3.17 9.53 -12.14
CA LEU A 33 3.78 8.67 -11.12
C LEU A 33 2.70 7.92 -10.32
N PRO A 34 2.69 6.57 -10.32
CA PRO A 34 1.72 5.78 -9.55
C PRO A 34 1.97 5.92 -8.05
N PRO A 35 0.93 5.90 -7.19
CA PRO A 35 1.07 6.15 -5.75
C PRO A 35 1.80 5.04 -4.94
N LEU A 36 2.27 3.97 -5.58
CA LEU A 36 2.98 2.82 -4.98
C LEU A 36 2.16 2.09 -3.90
N LEU A 37 0.83 2.12 -4.00
CA LEU A 37 -0.08 1.57 -3.01
C LEU A 37 0.07 0.06 -2.83
N ALA A 38 0.23 -0.71 -3.90
CA ALA A 38 0.41 -2.16 -3.79
C ALA A 38 1.77 -2.51 -3.17
N ILE A 39 2.80 -1.70 -3.41
CA ILE A 39 4.12 -1.89 -2.79
C ILE A 39 4.04 -1.63 -1.28
N LEU A 40 3.39 -0.53 -0.88
CA LEU A 40 3.11 -0.24 0.52
C LEU A 40 2.34 -1.38 1.18
N PHE A 41 1.35 -1.95 0.49
CA PHE A 41 0.60 -3.10 0.99
C PHE A 41 1.46 -4.34 1.18
N ILE A 42 2.38 -4.64 0.25
CA ILE A 42 3.32 -5.75 0.39
C ILE A 42 4.27 -5.52 1.57
N LEU A 43 4.78 -4.30 1.73
CA LEU A 43 5.65 -3.94 2.87
C LEU A 43 4.89 -4.07 4.19
N PHE A 44 3.64 -3.60 4.24
CA PHE A 44 2.75 -3.73 5.39
C PHE A 44 2.49 -5.21 5.74
N SER A 45 2.14 -6.02 4.76
CA SER A 45 1.92 -7.47 4.91
C SER A 45 3.18 -8.19 5.41
N LYS A 46 4.36 -7.86 4.85
CA LYS A 46 5.65 -8.40 5.32
C LYS A 46 5.99 -7.95 6.74
N ALA A 47 5.69 -6.69 7.11
CA ALA A 47 5.91 -6.16 8.45
C ALA A 47 5.04 -6.86 9.49
N LEU A 48 3.76 -7.09 9.18
CA LEU A 48 2.82 -7.87 10.00
C LEU A 48 3.31 -9.31 10.19
N LYS A 49 3.70 -10.00 9.11
CA LYS A 49 4.15 -11.40 9.19
C LYS A 49 5.44 -11.58 10.00
N LYS A 50 6.32 -10.58 10.01
CA LYS A 50 7.59 -10.61 10.75
C LYS A 50 7.49 -10.02 12.15
N GLU A 51 6.31 -9.59 12.59
CA GLU A 51 6.07 -8.92 13.88
C GLU A 51 7.02 -7.73 14.15
N ASN A 52 7.51 -7.10 13.08
CA ASN A 52 8.48 -6.00 13.17
C ASN A 52 7.73 -4.68 13.39
N ALA A 53 7.47 -4.35 14.66
CA ALA A 53 6.74 -3.15 15.06
C ALA A 53 7.31 -1.85 14.44
N VAL A 54 8.64 -1.72 14.35
CA VAL A 54 9.30 -0.53 13.78
C VAL A 54 8.95 -0.36 12.30
N SER A 55 9.02 -1.43 11.50
CA SER A 55 8.66 -1.34 10.08
C SER A 55 7.18 -1.09 9.87
N LEU A 56 6.32 -1.62 10.74
CA LEU A 56 4.89 -1.39 10.68
C LEU A 56 4.55 0.08 10.98
N LEU A 57 5.20 0.67 11.99
CA LEU A 57 5.06 2.09 12.34
C LEU A 57 5.56 3.00 11.21
N LEU A 58 6.68 2.66 10.58
CA LEU A 58 7.19 3.41 9.43
C LEU A 58 6.24 3.35 8.23
N VAL A 59 5.71 2.16 7.90
CA VAL A 59 4.76 2.00 6.78
C VAL A 59 3.43 2.70 7.09
N SER A 60 2.91 2.61 8.32
CA SER A 60 1.70 3.34 8.70
C SER A 60 1.91 4.85 8.64
N PHE A 61 3.07 5.36 9.04
CA PHE A 61 3.42 6.78 8.87
C PHE A 61 3.45 7.19 7.39
N CYS A 62 4.03 6.36 6.51
CA CYS A 62 4.00 6.59 5.07
C CYS A 62 2.55 6.64 4.52
N LEU A 63 1.67 5.77 5.00
CA LEU A 63 0.26 5.75 4.62
C LEU A 63 -0.49 7.00 5.07
N LEU A 64 -0.21 7.51 6.28
CA LEU A 64 -0.80 8.76 6.76
C LEU A 64 -0.38 9.97 5.90
N ILE A 65 0.88 10.03 5.47
CA ILE A 65 1.35 11.07 4.54
C ILE A 65 0.60 10.97 3.21
N PHE A 66 0.44 9.75 2.68
CA PHE A 66 -0.31 9.51 1.45
C PHE A 66 -1.78 9.95 1.57
N GLU A 67 -2.45 9.65 2.68
CA GLU A 67 -3.83 10.07 2.93
C GLU A 67 -3.95 11.58 3.02
N ALA A 68 -3.06 12.22 3.78
CA ALA A 68 -3.03 13.68 3.94
C ALA A 68 -2.80 14.41 2.61
N GLN A 69 -1.94 13.87 1.75
CA GLN A 69 -1.65 14.46 0.45
C GLN A 69 -2.83 14.36 -0.53
N ASN A 70 -3.59 13.26 -0.50
CA ASN A 70 -4.71 13.03 -1.41
C ASN A 70 -6.06 13.50 -0.84
N GLY A 71 -6.08 14.03 0.38
CA GLY A 71 -7.31 14.47 1.04
C GLY A 71 -8.24 13.33 1.45
N TYR A 72 -7.70 12.12 1.65
CA TYR A 72 -8.49 10.98 2.11
C TYR A 72 -8.71 11.02 3.62
N VAL A 73 -9.75 10.29 4.08
CA VAL A 73 -10.02 10.15 5.51
C VAL A 73 -8.83 9.46 6.19
N LEU A 74 -8.35 10.06 7.28
CA LEU A 74 -7.24 9.52 8.06
C LEU A 74 -7.52 8.08 8.52
N PHE A 75 -6.50 7.23 8.49
CA PHE A 75 -6.51 5.80 8.85
C PHE A 75 -7.34 4.90 7.93
N SER A 76 -8.02 5.43 6.91
CA SER A 76 -8.85 4.63 6.00
C SER A 76 -8.04 3.56 5.26
N THR A 77 -6.86 3.90 4.75
CA THR A 77 -5.95 2.99 4.06
C THR A 77 -5.41 1.90 4.98
N ILE A 78 -5.11 2.23 6.24
CA ILE A 78 -4.59 1.28 7.23
C ILE A 78 -5.66 0.24 7.57
N ILE A 79 -6.90 0.70 7.83
CA ILE A 79 -8.05 -0.17 8.08
C ILE A 79 -8.29 -1.09 6.87
N TYR A 80 -8.26 -0.50 5.68
CA TYR A 80 -8.45 -1.24 4.44
C TYR A 80 -7.35 -2.31 4.23
N PHE A 81 -6.07 -1.96 4.44
CA PHE A 81 -4.96 -2.91 4.33
C PHE A 81 -5.06 -4.03 5.35
N ALA A 82 -5.46 -3.74 6.59
CA ALA A 82 -5.71 -4.76 7.60
C ALA A 82 -6.83 -5.72 7.16
N PHE A 83 -7.90 -5.21 6.56
CA PHE A 83 -9.00 -6.01 6.03
C PHE A 83 -8.54 -6.92 4.87
N ILE A 84 -7.82 -6.38 3.89
CA ILE A 84 -7.30 -7.18 2.76
C ILE A 84 -6.32 -8.25 3.26
N TYR A 85 -5.41 -7.89 4.17
CA TYR A 85 -4.45 -8.84 4.74
C TYR A 85 -5.14 -10.00 5.45
N LYS A 86 -6.17 -9.73 6.25
CA LYS A 86 -6.86 -10.75 7.05
C LYS A 86 -7.82 -11.62 6.24
N TYR A 87 -8.57 -11.04 5.30
CA TYR A 87 -9.66 -11.75 4.62
C TYR A 87 -9.38 -12.12 3.17
N VAL A 88 -8.64 -11.28 2.43
CA VAL A 88 -8.46 -11.44 0.97
C VAL A 88 -7.22 -12.26 0.66
N ILE A 89 -6.07 -12.00 1.29
CA ILE A 89 -4.85 -12.78 1.09
C ILE A 89 -5.04 -14.30 1.31
N PRO A 90 -5.63 -14.78 2.42
CA PRO A 90 -5.75 -16.23 2.62
C PRO A 90 -6.65 -16.88 1.56
N LYS A 91 -7.73 -16.21 1.14
CA LYS A 91 -8.61 -16.71 0.07
C LYS A 91 -7.91 -16.72 -1.30
N LEU A 92 -7.10 -15.71 -1.59
CA LEU A 92 -6.30 -15.66 -2.82
C LEU A 92 -5.30 -16.81 -2.87
N ASN A 93 -4.58 -17.06 -1.77
CA ASN A 93 -3.59 -18.14 -1.72
C ASN A 93 -4.23 -19.54 -1.77
N GLN A 94 -5.49 -19.69 -1.35
CA GLN A 94 -6.23 -20.95 -1.46
C GLN A 94 -6.75 -21.20 -2.88
N ASN A 95 -7.24 -20.16 -3.56
CA ASN A 95 -7.84 -20.30 -4.89
C ASN A 95 -6.81 -20.31 -6.03
N PHE A 96 -5.66 -19.65 -5.87
CA PHE A 96 -4.66 -19.51 -6.93
C PHE A 96 -3.34 -20.18 -6.53
N SER A 97 -2.91 -21.15 -7.34
CA SER A 97 -1.62 -21.82 -7.19
C SER A 97 -0.45 -21.06 -7.83
N CYS A 98 -0.72 -20.16 -8.78
CA CYS A 98 0.30 -19.40 -9.50
C CYS A 98 0.70 -18.12 -8.74
N ASN A 99 2.00 -17.98 -8.44
CA ASN A 99 2.57 -16.83 -7.73
C ASN A 99 2.42 -15.49 -8.50
N VAL A 100 2.40 -15.53 -9.83
CA VAL A 100 2.19 -14.32 -10.64
C VAL A 100 0.72 -13.91 -10.59
N CYS A 101 -0.21 -14.87 -10.66
CA CYS A 101 -1.64 -14.61 -10.58
C CYS A 101 -2.05 -14.07 -9.21
N THR A 102 -1.49 -14.59 -8.11
CA THR A 102 -1.77 -14.06 -6.76
C THR A 102 -1.30 -12.61 -6.62
N LYS A 103 -0.10 -12.29 -7.12
CA LYS A 103 0.41 -10.90 -7.17
C LYS A 103 -0.47 -9.98 -8.01
N MET A 104 -0.89 -10.42 -9.20
CA MET A 104 -1.78 -9.63 -10.06
C MET A 104 -3.10 -9.32 -9.36
N ALA A 105 -3.73 -10.35 -8.81
CA ALA A 105 -4.98 -10.20 -8.07
C ALA A 105 -4.80 -9.27 -6.87
N MET A 106 -3.67 -9.36 -6.14
CA MET A 106 -3.35 -8.48 -5.02
C MET A 106 -3.31 -7.01 -5.44
N VAL A 107 -2.62 -6.67 -6.55
CA VAL A 107 -2.57 -5.28 -7.06
C VAL A 107 -3.97 -4.77 -7.44
N ILE A 108 -4.74 -5.60 -8.16
CA ILE A 108 -6.11 -5.28 -8.55
C ILE A 108 -6.99 -5.03 -7.32
N PHE A 109 -6.93 -5.92 -6.33
CA PHE A 109 -7.70 -5.78 -5.10
C PHE A 109 -7.31 -4.52 -4.35
N VAL A 110 -6.01 -4.22 -4.18
CA VAL A 110 -5.56 -3.02 -3.48
C VAL A 110 -6.09 -1.75 -4.14
N TYR A 111 -6.05 -1.64 -5.46
CA TYR A 111 -6.52 -0.43 -6.15
C TYR A 111 -8.04 -0.34 -6.24
N ILE A 112 -8.66 -1.35 -6.84
CA ILE A 112 -10.11 -1.33 -7.09
C ILE A 112 -10.87 -1.41 -5.76
N GLY A 113 -10.41 -2.27 -4.85
CA GLY A 113 -11.03 -2.41 -3.55
C GLY A 113 -10.84 -1.18 -2.66
N PHE A 114 -9.70 -0.48 -2.75
CA PHE A 114 -9.53 0.80 -2.03
C PHE A 114 -10.48 1.86 -2.59
N PHE A 115 -10.65 1.94 -3.92
CA PHE A 115 -11.60 2.85 -4.54
C PHE A 115 -13.04 2.58 -4.06
N ILE A 116 -13.47 1.32 -4.05
CA ILE A 116 -14.80 0.93 -3.53
C ILE A 116 -14.94 1.28 -2.05
N PHE A 117 -13.92 1.00 -1.25
CA PHE A 117 -13.92 1.33 0.18
C PHE A 117 -14.03 2.85 0.42
N HIS A 118 -13.30 3.64 -0.37
CA HIS A 118 -13.36 5.09 -0.28
C HIS A 118 -14.72 5.64 -0.74
N LEU A 119 -15.35 5.05 -1.76
CA LEU A 119 -16.71 5.40 -2.18
C LEU A 119 -17.74 5.15 -1.07
N LEU A 120 -17.64 4.02 -0.36
CA LEU A 120 -18.48 3.73 0.80
C LEU A 120 -18.28 4.77 1.91
N LEU A 121 -17.03 5.10 2.23
CA LEU A 121 -16.69 6.16 3.21
C LEU A 121 -17.25 7.52 2.79
N SER A 122 -17.12 7.88 1.51
CA SER A 122 -17.61 9.15 0.96
C SER A 122 -19.12 9.29 1.15
N ASN A 123 -19.88 8.22 0.96
CA ASN A 123 -21.32 8.21 1.19
C ASN A 123 -21.69 8.34 2.69
N ILE A 124 -20.91 7.73 3.58
CA ILE A 124 -21.16 7.80 5.04
C ILE A 124 -20.82 9.19 5.59
N PHE A 125 -19.72 9.79 5.14
CA PHE A 125 -19.20 11.06 5.64
C PHE A 125 -19.57 12.28 4.78
N LEU A 126 -20.36 12.09 3.71
CA LEU A 126 -20.79 13.13 2.76
C LEU A 126 -19.63 13.89 2.10
N PHE A 127 -18.51 13.22 1.83
CA PHE A 127 -17.40 13.79 1.08
C PHE A 127 -17.68 13.81 -0.44
N PRO A 128 -17.00 14.68 -1.21
CA PRO A 128 -17.13 14.68 -2.67
C PRO A 128 -16.69 13.33 -3.25
N LEU A 129 -17.52 12.77 -4.14
CA LEU A 129 -17.23 11.46 -4.72
C LEU A 129 -15.92 11.50 -5.53
N PRO A 130 -15.06 10.48 -5.40
CA PRO A 130 -13.85 10.38 -6.19
C PRO A 130 -14.21 10.10 -7.66
N ASN A 131 -13.68 10.91 -8.58
CA ASN A 131 -13.84 10.66 -10.02
C ASN A 131 -12.89 9.56 -10.47
N ILE A 132 -13.43 8.53 -11.13
CA ILE A 132 -12.62 7.48 -11.77
C ILE A 132 -11.95 8.09 -12.99
N ASN A 133 -10.62 8.18 -12.96
CA ASN A 133 -9.82 8.63 -14.08
C ASN A 133 -9.06 7.45 -14.72
N TYR A 134 -8.81 7.52 -16.03
CA TYR A 134 -8.08 6.48 -16.78
C TYR A 134 -6.67 6.22 -16.22
N TYR A 135 -6.09 7.20 -15.53
CA TYR A 135 -4.81 7.05 -14.83
C TYR A 135 -4.81 5.92 -13.78
N ILE A 136 -5.96 5.57 -13.19
CA ILE A 136 -6.04 4.46 -12.23
C ILE A 136 -5.67 3.13 -12.90
N ILE A 137 -6.19 2.89 -14.11
CA ILE A 137 -5.88 1.69 -14.90
C ILE A 137 -4.39 1.67 -15.25
N TYR A 138 -3.85 2.84 -15.64
CA TYR A 138 -2.44 3.01 -15.93
C TYR A 138 -1.55 2.65 -14.72
N TYR A 139 -1.90 3.12 -13.52
CA TYR A 139 -1.15 2.81 -12.30
C TYR A 139 -1.18 1.32 -11.93
N ILE A 140 -2.34 0.65 -12.10
CA ILE A 140 -2.47 -0.79 -11.88
C ILE A 140 -1.48 -1.57 -12.76
N VAL A 141 -1.37 -1.20 -14.05
CA VAL A 141 -0.47 -1.87 -14.99
C VAL A 141 0.98 -1.68 -14.58
N ILE A 142 1.42 -0.44 -14.28
CA ILE A 142 2.80 -0.19 -13.86
C ILE A 142 3.14 -0.93 -12.57
N GLU A 143 2.29 -0.81 -11.54
CA GLU A 143 2.57 -1.45 -10.26
C GLU A 143 2.56 -2.96 -10.35
N PHE A 144 1.75 -3.54 -11.23
CA PHE A 144 1.81 -4.96 -11.51
C PHE A 144 3.19 -5.38 -12.02
N PHE A 145 3.81 -4.63 -12.94
CA PHE A 145 5.17 -4.92 -13.40
C PHE A 145 6.18 -4.80 -12.26
N ILE A 146 6.09 -3.75 -11.43
CA ILE A 146 7.00 -3.54 -10.30
C ILE A 146 6.88 -4.69 -9.28
N VAL A 147 5.66 -5.09 -8.92
CA VAL A 147 5.39 -6.17 -7.97
C VAL A 147 5.80 -7.55 -8.53
N SER A 148 5.68 -7.74 -9.83
CA SER A 148 6.08 -8.99 -10.48
C SER A 148 7.59 -9.24 -10.36
N ILE A 149 8.40 -8.19 -10.44
CA ILE A 149 9.87 -8.24 -10.29
C ILE A 149 10.31 -8.55 -8.85
N LEU A 150 9.50 -8.18 -7.85
CA LEU A 150 9.85 -8.22 -6.42
C LEU A 150 9.59 -9.57 -5.72
#